data_AF-A0A453SF52-F1
#
_entry.id   AF-A0A453SF52-F1
#
_cell.length_a   1.000
_cell.length_b   1.000
_cell.length_c   1.000
_cell.angle_alpha   90.00
_cell.angle_beta   90.00
_cell.angle_gamma   90.00
#
_symmetry.space_group_name_H-M   'P 1'
#
loop_
_entity.id
_entity.type
_entity.pdbx_description
1 polymer ?
#
loop_
_entity_poly.entity_id
_entity_poly.type
_entity_poly.pdbx_seq_one_letter_code
_entity_poly.pdbx_strand_id
1 'polypeptide(L)'
;MSAPASIPCGSKSVRGNDNGVDRLSSLSDDLLHHVMSFLPTPEVVRTSLLSPRWRNLWSSVPFIHINNKDFVVKNDVGTACFDNHKLENFVDHLLLLRDGTVSLDEVRVFITTRSSKKSSVWIRHAIKHKVRLLHISGFHHHLILDSTAMFSSLYLKRIRLRYVRLNDWFDKPLNYDWPVLEHLELVCCILDTRRISSSSLKNVVVV
;
A
#
# COMPACT_ATOMS: atom_id res chain seq x y z
N MET A 1 -19.13 -32.92 -46.28
CA MET A 1 -17.85 -32.29 -45.88
C MET A 1 -17.79 -30.92 -46.52
N SER A 2 -18.08 -29.86 -45.75
CA SER A 2 -17.93 -28.47 -46.19
C SER A 2 -17.44 -27.67 -44.98
N ALA A 3 -16.25 -27.10 -45.08
CA ALA A 3 -15.65 -26.23 -44.05
C ALA A 3 -16.03 -24.77 -44.33
N PRO A 4 -16.25 -23.91 -43.31
CA PRO A 4 -16.44 -22.49 -43.54
C PRO A 4 -15.09 -21.76 -43.63
N ALA A 5 -15.01 -20.82 -44.58
CA ALA A 5 -13.85 -19.99 -44.86
C ALA A 5 -13.56 -19.01 -43.70
N SER A 6 -12.28 -18.89 -43.35
CA SER A 6 -11.77 -17.97 -42.34
C SER A 6 -11.69 -16.55 -42.91
N ILE A 7 -12.24 -15.57 -42.21
CA ILE A 7 -12.12 -14.14 -42.54
C ILE A 7 -10.85 -13.60 -41.86
N PRO A 8 -9.85 -13.06 -42.59
CA PRO A 8 -8.76 -12.33 -41.96
C PRO A 8 -9.18 -10.86 -41.77
N CYS A 9 -9.48 -10.47 -40.52
CA CYS A 9 -9.64 -9.06 -40.18
C CYS A 9 -8.25 -8.44 -39.95
N GLY A 10 -7.63 -7.96 -41.03
CA GLY A 10 -6.38 -7.21 -40.98
C GLY A 10 -6.62 -5.72 -41.15
N SER A 11 -6.81 -4.99 -40.05
CA SER A 11 -6.81 -3.52 -40.09
C SER A 11 -5.36 -3.01 -40.12
N LYS A 12 -4.82 -2.76 -41.32
CA LYS A 12 -3.56 -2.00 -41.46
C LYS A 12 -3.85 -0.51 -41.31
N SER A 13 -3.57 0.04 -40.13
CA SER A 13 -3.53 1.49 -39.92
C SER A 13 -2.27 2.08 -40.56
N VAL A 14 -2.46 3.13 -41.35
CA VAL A 14 -1.43 3.85 -42.11
C VAL A 14 -0.66 4.80 -41.18
N ARG A 15 0.65 4.85 -41.44
CA ARG A 15 1.71 5.56 -40.71
C ARG A 15 1.45 7.06 -40.51
N GLY A 16 1.52 7.51 -39.26
CA GLY A 16 2.09 8.81 -38.90
C GLY A 16 3.54 8.61 -38.49
N ASN A 17 4.48 9.17 -39.26
CA ASN A 17 5.91 9.14 -38.96
C ASN A 17 6.25 10.30 -38.01
N ASP A 18 5.85 10.15 -36.76
CA ASP A 18 6.49 10.82 -35.64
C ASP A 18 7.27 9.74 -34.91
N ASN A 19 8.59 9.89 -34.75
CA ASN A 19 9.43 8.92 -34.06
C ASN A 19 9.18 9.02 -32.55
N GLY A 20 7.94 8.78 -32.13
CA GLY A 20 7.51 8.58 -30.74
C GLY A 20 8.08 7.29 -30.20
N VAL A 21 9.40 7.20 -30.15
CA VAL A 21 10.14 6.15 -29.48
C VAL A 21 9.63 6.14 -28.04
N ASP A 22 8.92 5.08 -27.66
CA ASP A 22 8.51 4.86 -26.29
C ASP A 22 9.76 4.63 -25.43
N ARG A 23 10.37 5.73 -24.97
CA ARG A 23 11.60 5.69 -24.16
C ARG A 23 11.36 5.03 -22.81
N LEU A 24 10.12 5.02 -22.32
CA LEU A 24 9.74 4.32 -21.09
C LEU A 24 9.83 2.80 -21.28
N SER A 25 9.46 2.28 -22.46
CA SER A 25 9.62 0.85 -22.78
C SER A 25 11.08 0.37 -22.79
N SER A 26 12.06 1.28 -22.94
CA SER A 26 13.49 0.94 -22.96
C SER A 26 14.14 0.86 -21.57
N LEU A 27 13.45 1.32 -20.52
CA LEU A 27 13.96 1.26 -19.15
C LEU A 27 13.94 -0.18 -18.62
N SER A 28 14.78 -0.50 -17.63
CA SER A 28 14.70 -1.77 -16.88
C SER A 28 13.51 -1.77 -15.93
N ASP A 29 13.07 -2.96 -15.50
CA ASP A 29 11.95 -3.09 -14.55
C ASP A 29 12.25 -2.37 -13.22
N ASP A 30 13.50 -2.42 -12.74
CA ASP A 30 13.93 -1.72 -11.52
C ASP A 30 13.76 -0.19 -11.64
N LEU A 31 14.09 0.39 -12.80
CA LEU A 31 13.90 1.82 -13.03
C LEU A 31 12.42 2.17 -13.14
N LEU A 32 11.59 1.29 -13.71
CA LEU A 32 10.15 1.48 -13.76
C LEU A 32 9.53 1.41 -12.37
N HIS A 33 9.95 0.46 -11.53
CA HIS A 33 9.57 0.41 -10.12
C HIS A 33 10.01 1.66 -9.35
N HIS A 34 11.22 2.17 -9.64
CA HIS A 34 11.69 3.42 -9.05
C HIS A 34 10.80 4.61 -9.45
N VAL A 35 10.45 4.74 -10.73
CA VAL A 35 9.51 5.77 -11.20
C VAL A 35 8.15 5.64 -10.52
N MET A 36 7.61 4.42 -10.44
CA MET A 36 6.34 4.14 -9.77
C MET A 36 6.38 4.46 -8.27
N SER A 37 7.55 4.40 -7.62
CA SER A 37 7.70 4.67 -6.18
C SER A 37 7.35 6.11 -5.77
N PHE A 38 7.38 7.02 -6.74
CA PHE A 38 6.96 8.41 -6.55
C PHE A 38 5.45 8.62 -6.68
N LEU A 39 4.71 7.61 -7.15
CA LEU A 39 3.28 7.70 -7.40
C LEU A 39 2.45 7.12 -6.23
N PRO A 40 1.25 7.66 -5.98
CA PRO A 40 0.23 6.98 -5.19
C PRO A 40 -0.13 5.65 -5.83
N THR A 41 -0.46 4.63 -5.03
CA THR A 41 -0.78 3.30 -5.56
C THR A 41 -1.94 3.28 -6.56
N PRO A 42 -3.02 4.08 -6.42
CA PRO A 42 -4.05 4.18 -7.46
C PRO A 42 -3.48 4.57 -8.84
N GLU A 43 -2.49 5.45 -8.88
CA GLU A 43 -1.84 5.86 -10.11
C GLU A 43 -0.88 4.79 -10.63
N VAL A 44 -0.15 4.10 -9.74
CA VAL A 44 0.66 2.93 -10.10
C VAL A 44 -0.19 1.87 -10.79
N VAL A 45 -1.36 1.53 -10.25
CA VAL A 45 -2.29 0.59 -10.89
C VAL A 45 -2.77 1.11 -12.25
N ARG A 46 -3.04 2.42 -12.39
CA ARG A 46 -3.43 3.01 -13.70
C ARG A 46 -2.33 2.90 -14.76
N THR A 47 -1.06 2.86 -14.38
CA THR A 47 0.03 2.66 -15.35
C THR A 47 -0.08 1.33 -16.09
N SER A 48 -0.84 0.36 -15.57
CA SER A 48 -1.16 -0.90 -16.27
C SER A 48 -1.79 -0.71 -17.66
N LEU A 49 -2.36 0.47 -17.92
CA LEU A 49 -2.97 0.83 -19.20
C LEU A 49 -1.96 1.31 -20.25
N LEU A 50 -0.71 1.59 -19.87
CA LEU A 50 0.30 2.14 -20.78
C LEU A 50 0.79 1.09 -21.79
N SER A 51 1.06 -0.13 -21.34
CA SER A 51 1.40 -1.26 -22.22
C SER A 51 1.29 -2.61 -21.50
N PRO A 52 1.32 -3.75 -22.23
CA PRO A 52 1.29 -5.09 -21.62
C PRO A 52 2.40 -5.32 -20.58
N ARG A 53 3.57 -4.67 -20.72
CA ARG A 53 4.66 -4.77 -19.75
C ARG A 53 4.29 -4.13 -18.41
N TRP A 54 3.75 -2.91 -18.45
CA TRP A 54 3.32 -2.18 -17.26
C TRP A 54 2.16 -2.87 -16.53
N ARG A 55 1.30 -3.58 -17.27
CA ARG A 55 0.22 -4.40 -16.71
C ARG A 55 0.70 -5.47 -15.73
N ASN A 56 1.92 -5.98 -15.89
CA ASN A 56 2.49 -6.97 -14.98
C ASN A 56 3.43 -6.35 -13.95
N LEU A 57 4.01 -5.18 -14.23
CA LEU A 57 4.96 -4.55 -13.32
C LEU A 57 4.32 -3.95 -12.07
N TRP A 58 3.12 -3.40 -12.19
CA TRP A 58 2.46 -2.78 -11.04
C TRP A 58 2.19 -3.81 -9.92
N SER A 59 1.96 -5.09 -10.25
CA SER A 59 1.63 -6.12 -9.25
C SER A 59 2.85 -6.60 -8.47
N SER A 60 4.08 -6.34 -8.96
CA SER A 60 5.34 -6.69 -8.31
C SER A 60 6.01 -5.51 -7.60
N VAL A 61 5.35 -4.35 -7.47
CA VAL A 61 5.96 -3.21 -6.78
C VAL A 61 6.18 -3.52 -5.29
N PRO A 62 7.33 -3.13 -4.71
CA PRO A 62 7.65 -3.38 -3.31
C PRO A 62 7.05 -2.33 -2.37
N PHE A 63 6.12 -1.50 -2.83
CA PHE A 63 5.52 -0.46 -1.98
C PHE A 63 4.02 -0.30 -2.19
N ILE A 64 3.33 0.14 -1.13
CA ILE A 64 1.90 0.48 -1.16
C ILE A 64 1.71 1.83 -0.48
N HIS A 65 1.21 2.82 -1.23
CA HIS A 65 0.94 4.18 -0.78
C HIS A 65 -0.53 4.51 -1.03
N ILE A 66 -1.32 4.55 0.05
CA ILE A 66 -2.75 4.77 0.01
C ILE A 66 -3.09 6.02 0.81
N ASN A 67 -3.70 7.00 0.16
CA ASN A 67 -4.20 8.20 0.80
C ASN A 67 -5.72 8.32 0.63
N ASN A 68 -6.44 8.61 1.71
CA ASN A 68 -7.90 8.81 1.65
C ASN A 68 -8.29 9.97 0.69
N LYS A 69 -7.40 10.94 0.47
CA LYS A 69 -7.61 12.04 -0.47
C LYS A 69 -7.74 11.57 -1.92
N ASP A 70 -7.21 10.39 -2.27
CA ASP A 70 -7.31 9.81 -3.61
C ASP A 70 -8.73 9.27 -3.91
N PHE A 71 -9.58 9.17 -2.87
CA PHE A 71 -10.91 8.57 -2.92
C PHE A 71 -12.01 9.58 -2.56
N VAL A 72 -11.80 10.85 -2.92
CA VAL A 72 -12.81 11.92 -2.77
C VAL A 72 -13.81 11.86 -3.93
N VAL A 73 -15.09 11.95 -3.61
CA VAL A 73 -16.20 12.04 -4.56
C VAL A 73 -16.90 13.38 -4.35
N LYS A 74 -17.31 14.03 -5.45
CA LYS A 74 -18.17 15.22 -5.39
C LYS A 74 -19.62 14.76 -5.43
N ASN A 75 -20.44 15.26 -4.51
CA ASN A 75 -21.89 15.09 -4.60
C ASN A 75 -22.49 16.09 -5.62
N ASP A 76 -23.77 15.93 -5.92
CA ASP A 76 -24.51 16.78 -6.89
C ASP A 76 -24.48 18.27 -6.53
N VAL A 77 -24.22 18.59 -5.26
CA VAL A 77 -24.13 19.96 -4.72
C VAL A 77 -22.67 20.47 -4.69
N GLY A 78 -21.74 19.75 -5.32
CA GLY A 78 -20.31 20.12 -5.43
C GLY A 78 -19.49 19.93 -4.15
N THR A 79 -20.07 19.41 -3.08
CA THR A 79 -19.35 19.11 -1.83
C THR A 79 -18.51 17.85 -2.00
N ALA A 80 -17.23 17.96 -1.66
CA ALA A 80 -16.29 16.85 -1.64
C ALA A 80 -16.46 16.03 -0.36
N CYS A 81 -16.77 14.74 -0.49
CA CYS A 81 -16.78 13.80 0.62
C CYS A 81 -15.84 12.61 0.34
N PHE A 82 -15.31 12.01 1.39
CA PHE A 82 -14.48 10.80 1.26
C PHE A 82 -15.36 9.58 1.06
N ASP A 83 -15.04 8.78 0.05
CA ASP A 83 -15.72 7.51 -0.21
C ASP A 83 -14.90 6.35 0.38
N ASN A 84 -15.26 5.97 1.61
CA ASN A 84 -14.62 4.85 2.30
C ASN A 84 -14.88 3.52 1.57
N HIS A 85 -16.03 3.35 0.90
CA HIS A 85 -16.34 2.10 0.21
C HIS A 85 -15.46 1.92 -1.02
N LYS A 86 -15.24 3.01 -1.78
CA LYS A 86 -14.33 3.01 -2.93
C LYS A 86 -12.87 2.74 -2.50
N LEU A 87 -12.44 3.35 -1.39
CA LEU A 87 -11.14 3.06 -0.79
C LEU A 87 -11.03 1.58 -0.41
N GLU A 88 -12.00 1.05 0.33
CA GLU A 88 -11.97 -0.34 0.80
C GLU A 88 -11.95 -1.34 -0.35
N ASN A 89 -12.84 -1.17 -1.34
CA ASN A 89 -12.86 -2.02 -2.53
C ASN A 89 -11.54 -1.94 -3.30
N PHE A 90 -10.98 -0.74 -3.47
CA PHE A 90 -9.70 -0.58 -4.15
C PHE A 90 -8.58 -1.33 -3.44
N VAL A 91 -8.44 -1.15 -2.12
CA VAL A 91 -7.37 -1.81 -1.35
C VAL A 91 -7.58 -3.33 -1.35
N ASP A 92 -8.81 -3.81 -1.18
CA ASP A 92 -9.08 -5.25 -1.21
C ASP A 92 -8.71 -5.87 -2.57
N HIS A 93 -9.09 -5.24 -3.68
CA HIS A 93 -8.69 -5.70 -5.02
C HIS A 93 -7.19 -5.59 -5.28
N LEU A 94 -6.57 -4.50 -4.84
CA LEU A 94 -5.12 -4.29 -4.92
C LEU A 94 -4.38 -5.46 -4.26
N LEU A 95 -4.75 -5.77 -3.02
CA LEU A 95 -4.12 -6.83 -2.24
C LEU A 95 -4.35 -8.23 -2.84
N LEU A 96 -5.53 -8.48 -3.42
CA LEU A 96 -5.84 -9.74 -4.10
C LEU A 96 -5.05 -9.94 -5.41
N LEU A 97 -4.82 -8.87 -6.17
CA LEU A 97 -4.22 -8.92 -7.50
C LEU A 97 -2.70 -8.72 -7.47
N ARG A 98 -2.13 -8.27 -6.34
CA ARG A 98 -0.69 -8.13 -6.16
C ARG A 98 -0.01 -9.51 -6.19
N ASP A 99 1.22 -9.56 -6.69
CA ASP A 99 2.07 -10.73 -6.55
C ASP A 99 2.40 -10.97 -5.07
N GLY A 100 1.87 -12.07 -4.52
CA GLY A 100 2.08 -12.45 -3.13
C GLY A 100 3.49 -12.95 -2.82
N THR A 101 4.29 -13.28 -3.83
CA THR A 101 5.67 -13.75 -3.63
C THR A 101 6.65 -12.62 -3.35
N VAL A 102 6.32 -11.41 -3.81
CA VAL A 102 7.17 -10.23 -3.68
C VAL A 102 7.04 -9.61 -2.28
N SER A 103 8.15 -9.37 -1.61
CA SER A 103 8.19 -8.65 -0.34
C SER A 103 7.83 -7.18 -0.50
N LEU A 104 7.30 -6.58 0.56
CA LEU A 104 7.08 -5.15 0.66
C LEU A 104 8.28 -4.52 1.37
N ASP A 105 8.83 -3.46 0.80
CA ASP A 105 9.80 -2.60 1.48
C ASP A 105 9.06 -1.54 2.32
N GLU A 106 8.00 -0.96 1.76
CA GLU A 106 7.34 0.19 2.36
C GLU A 106 5.81 0.16 2.17
N VAL A 107 5.07 0.34 3.27
CA VAL A 107 3.62 0.51 3.23
C VAL A 107 3.25 1.78 3.99
N ARG A 108 2.61 2.71 3.30
CA ARG A 108 2.02 3.94 3.86
C ARG A 108 0.51 3.92 3.65
N VAL A 109 -0.25 3.95 4.73
CA VAL A 109 -1.71 3.99 4.66
C VAL A 109 -2.24 5.12 5.53
N PHE A 110 -2.92 6.08 4.91
CA PHE A 110 -3.65 7.15 5.59
C PHE A 110 -5.13 6.77 5.61
N ILE A 111 -5.59 6.27 6.76
CA ILE A 111 -6.89 5.66 6.98
C ILE A 111 -7.81 6.64 7.70
N THR A 112 -8.94 6.97 7.06
CA THR A 112 -10.06 7.67 7.70
C THR A 112 -11.25 6.78 8.00
N THR A 113 -11.18 5.50 7.61
CA THR A 113 -12.31 4.58 7.80
C THR A 113 -12.57 4.39 9.29
N ARG A 114 -13.83 4.38 9.69
CA ARG A 114 -14.24 3.99 11.06
C ARG A 114 -14.17 2.47 11.27
N SER A 115 -13.83 1.70 10.23
CA SER A 115 -13.83 0.25 10.22
C SER A 115 -12.44 -0.29 10.58
N SER A 116 -12.17 -0.45 11.88
CA SER A 116 -10.91 -1.04 12.37
C SER A 116 -10.62 -2.41 11.75
N LYS A 117 -11.64 -3.20 11.45
CA LYS A 117 -11.51 -4.56 10.88
C LYS A 117 -10.78 -4.57 9.53
N LYS A 118 -11.15 -3.67 8.61
CA LYS A 118 -10.54 -3.62 7.27
C LYS A 118 -9.08 -3.17 7.35
N SER A 119 -8.82 -2.13 8.15
CA SER A 119 -7.47 -1.65 8.40
C SER A 119 -6.55 -2.72 8.95
N SER A 120 -7.02 -3.54 9.90
CA SER A 120 -6.26 -4.67 10.44
C SER A 120 -5.92 -5.70 9.36
N VAL A 121 -6.83 -5.98 8.43
CA VAL A 121 -6.56 -6.90 7.31
C VAL A 121 -5.43 -6.38 6.42
N TRP A 122 -5.45 -5.08 6.09
CA TRP A 122 -4.43 -4.47 5.25
C TRP A 122 -3.05 -4.45 5.93
N ILE A 123 -3.02 -4.12 7.22
CA ILE A 123 -1.78 -4.13 8.00
C ILE A 123 -1.23 -5.55 8.12
N ARG A 124 -2.09 -6.52 8.41
CA ARG A 124 -1.71 -7.93 8.49
C ARG A 124 -1.15 -8.44 7.17
N HIS A 125 -1.73 -8.01 6.04
CA HIS A 125 -1.18 -8.32 4.73
C HIS A 125 0.23 -7.71 4.56
N ALA A 126 0.44 -6.45 4.93
CA ALA A 126 1.76 -5.83 4.84
C ALA A 126 2.81 -6.64 5.63
N ILE A 127 2.49 -7.01 6.87
CA ILE A 127 3.37 -7.78 7.74
C ILE A 127 3.64 -9.19 7.18
N LYS A 128 2.60 -9.88 6.71
CA LYS A 128 2.73 -11.21 6.08
C LYS A 128 3.67 -11.19 4.88
N HIS A 129 3.69 -10.08 4.15
CA HIS A 129 4.56 -9.88 2.98
C HIS A 129 5.85 -9.15 3.34
N LYS A 130 6.35 -9.34 4.57
CA LYS A 130 7.69 -8.96 5.01
C LYS A 130 7.99 -7.46 4.95
N VAL A 131 6.97 -6.61 5.18
CA VAL A 131 7.13 -5.15 5.19
C VAL A 131 8.26 -4.70 6.11
N ARG A 132 9.11 -3.78 5.63
CA ARG A 132 10.24 -3.22 6.40
C ARG A 132 9.91 -1.88 7.03
N LEU A 133 9.17 -1.03 6.33
CA LEU A 133 8.66 0.25 6.82
C LEU A 133 7.14 0.24 6.79
N LEU A 134 6.53 0.33 7.96
CA LEU A 134 5.09 0.45 8.11
C LEU A 134 4.74 1.84 8.64
N HIS A 135 4.02 2.64 7.85
CA HIS A 135 3.52 3.94 8.25
C HIS A 135 2.00 3.95 8.17
N ILE A 136 1.35 4.07 9.32
CA ILE A 136 -0.11 4.11 9.44
C ILE A 136 -0.51 5.43 10.08
N SER A 137 -1.39 6.17 9.41
CA SER A 137 -2.01 7.37 9.96
C SER A 137 -3.51 7.13 10.05
N GLY A 138 -4.05 7.20 11.26
CA GLY A 138 -5.48 7.21 11.51
C GLY A 138 -6.08 8.61 11.37
N PHE A 139 -7.37 8.71 11.68
CA PHE A 139 -8.13 9.96 11.79
C PHE A 139 -8.78 10.04 13.17
N HIS A 140 -8.48 11.09 13.94
CA HIS A 140 -9.00 11.35 15.29
C HIS A 140 -9.00 10.13 16.24
N HIS A 141 -7.95 9.29 16.21
CA HIS A 141 -7.80 8.12 17.10
C HIS A 141 -8.90 7.05 16.98
N HIS A 142 -9.65 7.04 15.87
CA HIS A 142 -10.65 5.99 15.61
C HIS A 142 -10.03 4.65 15.19
N LEU A 143 -8.79 4.67 14.71
CA LEU A 143 -8.08 3.45 14.35
C LEU A 143 -7.49 2.82 15.60
N ILE A 144 -7.93 1.59 15.90
CA ILE A 144 -7.43 0.78 17.00
C ILE A 144 -6.54 -0.31 16.40
N LEU A 145 -5.29 -0.40 16.87
CA LEU A 145 -4.37 -1.47 16.50
C LEU A 145 -4.16 -2.40 17.69
N ASP A 146 -4.44 -3.68 17.45
CA ASP A 146 -4.26 -4.78 18.39
C ASP A 146 -3.24 -5.80 17.86
N SER A 147 -3.00 -6.86 18.65
CA SER A 147 -2.11 -7.96 18.27
C SER A 147 -2.60 -8.77 17.06
N THR A 148 -3.88 -8.66 16.69
CA THR A 148 -4.42 -9.33 15.50
C THR A 148 -4.04 -8.59 14.21
N ALA A 149 -3.95 -7.26 14.30
CA ALA A 149 -3.48 -6.41 13.20
C ALA A 149 -1.96 -6.52 13.04
N MET A 150 -1.23 -6.44 14.16
CA MET A 150 0.22 -6.30 14.18
C MET A 150 0.91 -7.46 14.91
N PHE A 151 1.03 -8.60 14.22
CA PHE A 151 1.70 -9.78 14.75
C PHE A 151 3.24 -9.73 14.58
N SER A 152 3.93 -10.70 15.19
CA SER A 152 5.39 -10.83 15.15
C SER A 152 5.95 -10.86 13.71
N SER A 153 7.06 -10.15 13.50
CA SER A 153 7.75 -10.04 12.21
C SER A 153 9.24 -9.82 12.41
N LEU A 154 10.04 -10.61 11.68
CA LEU A 154 11.50 -10.50 11.66
C LEU A 154 12.02 -9.46 10.66
N TYR A 155 11.12 -8.72 10.00
CA TYR A 155 11.47 -7.81 8.89
C TYR A 155 11.15 -6.34 9.17
N LEU A 156 10.25 -6.07 10.12
CA LEU A 156 9.83 -4.72 10.49
C LEU A 156 11.00 -3.96 11.14
N LYS A 157 11.58 -3.02 10.38
CA LYS A 157 12.69 -2.17 10.84
C LYS A 157 12.23 -0.79 11.29
N ARG A 158 11.14 -0.28 10.73
CA ARG A 158 10.62 1.06 11.01
C ARG A 158 9.11 1.04 11.11
N ILE A 159 8.59 1.56 12.21
CA ILE A 159 7.16 1.71 12.45
C ILE A 159 6.87 3.19 12.72
N ARG A 160 5.92 3.76 11.97
CA ARG A 160 5.42 5.12 12.17
C ARG A 160 3.91 5.06 12.34
N LEU A 161 3.41 5.46 13.50
CA LEU A 161 1.99 5.49 13.79
C LEU A 161 1.58 6.93 14.11
N ARG A 162 0.47 7.37 13.50
CA ARG A 162 -0.06 8.71 13.72
C ARG A 162 -1.55 8.68 14.00
N TYR A 163 -2.04 9.35 15.04
CA TYR A 163 -3.47 9.42 15.37
C TYR A 163 -4.14 8.03 15.54
N VAL A 164 -3.43 7.10 16.19
CA VAL A 164 -3.86 5.71 16.40
C VAL A 164 -4.02 5.43 17.90
N ARG A 165 -5.00 4.61 18.29
CA ARG A 165 -5.07 3.99 19.62
C ARG A 165 -4.41 2.61 19.60
N LEU A 166 -3.50 2.40 20.52
CA LEU A 166 -2.75 1.15 20.68
C LEU A 166 -3.20 0.47 21.97
N ASN A 167 -3.80 -0.71 21.83
CA ASN A 167 -4.29 -1.51 22.95
C ASN A 167 -3.14 -2.24 23.68
N ASP A 168 -3.48 -2.93 24.75
CA ASP A 168 -2.56 -3.53 25.76
C ASP A 168 -1.53 -4.56 25.25
N TRP A 169 -1.49 -4.88 23.96
CA TRP A 169 -0.50 -5.83 23.42
C TRP A 169 0.93 -5.27 23.39
N PHE A 170 1.12 -3.95 23.59
CA PHE A 170 2.44 -3.35 23.84
C PHE A 170 3.02 -3.66 25.23
N ASP A 171 2.31 -4.43 26.07
CA ASP A 171 2.79 -4.75 27.42
C ASP A 171 4.02 -5.67 27.44
N LYS A 172 4.29 -6.38 26.34
CA LYS A 172 5.53 -7.15 26.16
C LYS A 172 6.63 -6.30 25.53
N PRO A 173 7.91 -6.56 25.84
CA PRO A 173 9.01 -5.92 25.12
C PRO A 173 8.87 -6.17 23.62
N LEU A 174 8.95 -5.09 22.83
CA LEU A 174 8.79 -5.14 21.37
C LEU A 174 9.78 -6.07 20.68
N ASN A 175 10.90 -6.37 21.33
CA ASN A 175 11.89 -7.34 20.84
C ASN A 175 11.31 -8.73 20.60
N TYR A 176 10.26 -9.12 21.35
CA TYR A 176 9.65 -10.43 21.20
C TYR A 176 8.96 -10.55 19.85
N ASP A 177 8.23 -9.51 19.45
CA ASP A 177 7.48 -9.49 18.21
C ASP A 177 8.32 -8.95 17.04
N TRP A 178 9.19 -7.96 17.27
CA TRP A 178 9.98 -7.28 16.24
C TRP A 178 11.45 -7.11 16.64
N PRO A 179 12.25 -8.20 16.56
CA PRO A 179 13.62 -8.20 17.04
C PRO A 179 14.56 -7.28 16.24
N VAL A 180 14.17 -6.85 15.04
CA VAL A 180 14.96 -5.98 14.16
C VAL A 180 14.43 -4.55 14.09
N LEU A 181 13.46 -4.17 14.94
CA LEU A 181 12.88 -2.84 14.93
C LEU A 181 13.90 -1.78 15.39
N GLU A 182 14.29 -0.88 14.49
CA GLU A 182 15.31 0.15 14.77
C GLU A 182 14.69 1.53 15.01
N HIS A 183 13.50 1.79 14.46
CA HIS A 183 12.85 3.09 14.54
C HIS A 183 11.37 2.96 14.87
N LEU A 184 10.95 3.66 15.93
CA LEU A 184 9.55 3.79 16.32
C LEU A 184 9.20 5.27 16.42
N GLU A 185 8.22 5.70 15.64
CA GLU A 185 7.65 7.05 15.68
C GLU A 185 6.16 6.94 16.01
N LEU A 186 5.75 7.55 17.11
CA LEU A 186 4.37 7.64 17.57
C LEU A 186 4.01 9.13 17.63
N VAL A 187 3.05 9.58 16.82
CA VAL A 187 2.61 10.99 16.78
C VAL A 187 1.13 11.06 17.08
N CYS A 188 0.75 11.77 18.14
CA CYS A 188 -0.62 11.88 18.61
C CYS A 188 -1.25 10.48 18.78
N CYS A 189 -0.52 9.54 19.37
CA CYS A 189 -1.03 8.19 19.64
C CYS A 189 -1.58 8.10 21.06
N ILE A 190 -2.67 7.35 21.24
CA ILE A 190 -3.17 6.98 22.57
C ILE A 190 -2.59 5.59 22.88
N LEU A 191 -1.81 5.51 23.94
CA LEU A 191 -1.21 4.29 24.43
C LEU A 191 -1.98 3.86 25.68
N ASP A 192 -2.65 2.71 25.63
CA ASP A 192 -3.29 2.14 26.81
C ASP A 192 -2.26 1.43 27.73
N THR A 193 -1.03 1.22 27.22
CA THR A 193 0.09 0.58 27.92
C THR A 193 0.99 1.56 28.66
N ARG A 194 1.67 1.06 29.70
CA ARG A 194 2.51 1.89 30.58
C ARG A 194 3.98 1.96 30.19
N ARG A 195 4.48 1.06 29.32
CA ARG A 195 5.91 0.98 28.99
C ARG A 195 6.17 0.44 27.57
N ILE A 196 6.91 1.21 26.78
CA ILE A 196 7.56 0.73 25.55
C ILE A 196 8.97 0.27 25.94
N SER A 197 9.29 -0.99 25.69
CA SER A 197 10.64 -1.55 25.96
C SER A 197 11.15 -2.31 24.74
N SER A 198 12.36 -2.01 24.31
CA SER A 198 13.06 -2.71 23.22
C SER A 198 14.55 -2.45 23.31
N SER A 199 15.36 -3.45 22.96
CA SER A 199 16.82 -3.34 22.87
C SER A 199 17.32 -3.17 21.43
N SER A 200 16.46 -3.38 20.43
CA SER A 200 16.79 -3.17 19.02
C SER A 200 16.54 -1.72 18.56
N LEU A 201 15.67 -0.99 19.28
CA LEU A 201 15.35 0.40 18.98
C LEU A 201 16.59 1.30 19.11
N LYS A 202 16.89 1.98 18.01
CA LYS A 202 17.94 3.01 17.93
C LYS A 202 17.34 4.41 18.06
N ASN A 203 16.12 4.60 17.56
CA ASN A 203 15.44 5.88 17.53
C ASN A 203 13.98 5.72 17.97
N VAL A 204 13.59 6.46 19.01
CA VAL A 204 12.21 6.52 19.49
C VAL A 204 11.76 7.98 19.51
N VAL A 205 10.65 8.25 18.84
CA VAL A 205 10.01 9.57 18.82
C VAL A 205 8.57 9.37 19.29
N VAL A 206 8.20 10.02 20.38
CA VAL A 206 6.83 10.04 20.91
C VAL A 206 6.44 11.51 21.06
N VAL A 207 5.48 11.96 20.24
CA VAL A 207 5.01 13.36 20.15
C VAL A 207 3.51 13.41 20.29
#